data_AF-A0A7C5XQC2-F1
#
_entry.id   AF-A0A7C5XQC2-F1
#
_cell.length_a   1.000
_cell.length_b   1.000
_cell.length_c   1.000
_cell.angle_alpha   90.00
_cell.angle_beta   90.00
_cell.angle_gamma   90.00
#
_symmetry.space_group_name_H-M   'P 1'
#
loop_
_entity.id
_entity.type
_entity.pdbx_description
1 polymer ?
#
loop_
_entity_poly.entity_id
_entity_poly.type
_entity_poly.pdbx_seq_one_letter_code
_entity_poly.pdbx_strand_id
1 'polypeptide(L)'
;MHALERMLERGIGRREVLATLEAGEVIERYPERRPFPAVLLLGGLRRPLHVVAAYDAGEDRCHVVTAYRPSAERFHEDWKTRR
;
A
#
# COMPACT_ATOMS: atom_id res chain seq x y z
N MET A 1 -11.94 -13.47 -2.56
CA MET A 1 -12.11 -12.19 -1.84
C MET A 1 -11.05 -11.24 -2.38
N HIS A 2 -11.42 -10.37 -3.31
CA HIS A 2 -10.46 -9.55 -4.06
C HIS A 2 -10.03 -8.35 -3.21
N ALA A 3 -8.73 -8.04 -3.20
CA ALA A 3 -8.20 -6.83 -2.55
C ALA A 3 -8.96 -5.56 -3.01
N LEU A 4 -9.39 -5.53 -4.28
CA LEU A 4 -10.20 -4.45 -4.85
C LEU A 4 -11.56 -4.23 -4.14
N GLU A 5 -12.27 -5.31 -3.81
CA GLU A 5 -13.59 -5.25 -3.16
C GLU A 5 -13.46 -4.66 -1.74
N ARG A 6 -12.45 -5.13 -1.00
CA ARG A 6 -12.16 -4.71 0.38
C ARG A 6 -11.66 -3.27 0.49
N MET A 7 -11.11 -2.71 -0.57
CA MET A 7 -10.64 -1.32 -0.62
C MET A 7 -11.81 -0.35 -0.83
N LEU A 8 -12.77 -0.71 -1.70
CA LEU A 8 -13.98 0.06 -1.93
C LEU A 8 -14.87 0.13 -0.69
N GLU A 9 -15.01 -0.98 0.05
CA GLU A 9 -15.73 -1.03 1.33
C GLU A 9 -15.18 -0.06 2.40
N ARG A 10 -13.92 0.38 2.27
CA ARG A 10 -13.24 1.30 3.20
C ARG A 10 -13.21 2.75 2.69
N GLY A 11 -13.94 3.05 1.62
CA GLY A 11 -13.91 4.38 0.98
C GLY A 11 -12.53 4.72 0.41
N ILE A 12 -11.77 3.71 -0.04
CA ILE A 12 -10.49 3.89 -0.72
C ILE A 12 -10.75 3.71 -2.22
N GLY A 13 -10.64 4.82 -2.96
CA GLY A 13 -10.87 4.79 -4.41
C GLY A 13 -9.70 4.17 -5.16
N ARG A 14 -9.98 3.48 -6.27
CA ARG A 14 -8.95 2.94 -7.19
C ARG A 14 -7.95 4.00 -7.64
N ARG A 15 -8.42 5.23 -7.87
CA ARG A 15 -7.59 6.37 -8.28
C ARG A 15 -6.55 6.75 -7.23
N GLU A 16 -6.92 6.74 -5.96
CA GLU A 16 -5.99 7.05 -4.86
C GLU A 16 -4.89 5.98 -4.77
N VAL A 17 -5.27 4.72 -5.00
CA VAL A 17 -4.35 3.58 -4.94
C VAL A 17 -3.35 3.65 -6.09
N LEU A 18 -3.81 3.91 -7.30
CA LEU A 18 -2.94 4.11 -8.47
C LEU A 18 -1.98 5.29 -8.24
N ALA A 19 -2.49 6.43 -7.74
CA ALA A 19 -1.64 7.56 -7.41
C ALA A 19 -0.57 7.23 -6.34
N THR A 20 -0.91 6.41 -5.34
CA THR A 20 0.07 5.92 -4.36
C THR A 20 1.07 4.95 -4.98
N LEU A 21 0.69 4.11 -5.94
CA LEU A 21 1.62 3.24 -6.65
C LEU A 21 2.59 4.03 -7.55
N GLU A 22 2.11 5.11 -8.17
CA GLU A 22 2.90 5.93 -9.10
C GLU A 22 3.82 6.94 -8.41
N ALA A 23 3.34 7.58 -7.33
CA ALA A 23 4.02 8.71 -6.69
C ALA A 23 4.19 8.56 -5.17
N GLY A 24 3.80 7.41 -4.60
CA GLY A 24 3.95 7.14 -3.18
C GLY A 24 5.40 6.86 -2.79
N GLU A 25 5.68 7.05 -1.51
CA GLU A 25 6.98 6.78 -0.91
C GLU A 25 7.03 5.34 -0.40
N VAL A 26 8.06 4.59 -0.76
CA VAL A 26 8.30 3.26 -0.20
C VAL A 26 8.86 3.42 1.21
N ILE A 27 8.08 3.01 2.21
CA ILE A 27 8.42 3.14 3.64
C ILE A 27 8.87 1.82 4.26
N GLU A 28 8.46 0.67 3.69
CA GLU A 28 8.98 -0.64 4.06
C GLU A 28 9.18 -1.51 2.82
N ARG A 29 10.18 -2.39 2.86
CA ARG A 29 10.47 -3.38 1.81
C ARG A 29 10.46 -4.78 2.41
N TYR A 30 9.80 -5.70 1.72
CA TYR A 30 9.68 -7.12 2.08
C TYR A 30 10.21 -7.99 0.94
N PRO A 31 11.53 -8.00 0.71
CA PRO A 31 12.13 -8.77 -0.40
C PRO A 31 11.89 -10.28 -0.26
N GLU A 32 11.85 -10.79 0.98
CA GLU A 32 11.67 -12.21 1.29
C GLU A 32 10.21 -12.69 1.24
N ARG A 33 9.26 -11.78 0.94
CA ARG A 33 7.84 -12.14 0.93
C ARG A 33 7.55 -13.09 -0.22
N ARG A 34 6.77 -14.13 0.06
CA ARG A 34 6.27 -15.08 -0.96
C ARG A 34 4.82 -14.78 -1.32
N PRO A 35 4.39 -15.02 -2.57
CA PRO A 35 5.16 -15.56 -3.70
C PRO A 35 6.13 -14.55 -4.35
N PHE A 36 5.86 -13.25 -4.19
CA PHE A 36 6.65 -12.17 -4.79
C PHE A 36 7.09 -11.15 -3.74
N PRO A 37 8.27 -10.51 -3.94
CA PRO A 37 8.71 -9.37 -3.16
C PRO A 37 7.61 -8.31 -3.07
N ALA A 38 7.50 -7.67 -1.92
CA ALA A 38 6.51 -6.62 -1.71
C ALA A 38 7.10 -5.37 -1.08
N VAL A 39 6.37 -4.28 -1.21
CA VAL A 39 6.66 -3.00 -0.57
C VAL A 39 5.42 -2.44 0.09
N LEU A 40 5.60 -1.68 1.16
CA LEU A 40 4.59 -0.79 1.72
C LEU A 40 4.87 0.62 1.23
N LEU A 41 3.90 1.20 0.52
CA LEU A 41 3.92 2.57 0.07
C LEU A 41 3.02 3.45 0.93
N LEU A 42 3.48 4.65 1.25
CA LEU A 42 2.69 5.75 1.79
C LEU A 42 2.41 6.77 0.68
N GLY A 43 1.13 7.09 0.47
CA GLY A 43 0.72 8.19 -0.40
C GLY A 43 -0.42 9.01 0.20
N GLY A 44 -0.85 10.05 -0.51
CA GLY A 44 -1.96 10.92 -0.09
C GLY A 44 -1.56 11.97 0.95
N LEU A 45 -1.54 13.24 0.53
CA LEU A 45 -1.09 14.38 1.34
C LEU A 45 -2.01 14.69 2.53
N ARG A 46 -3.33 14.79 2.28
CA ARG A 46 -4.33 15.17 3.30
C ARG A 46 -4.96 13.97 3.98
N ARG A 47 -4.90 12.81 3.34
CA ARG A 47 -5.48 11.55 3.79
C ARG A 47 -4.46 10.46 3.49
N PRO A 48 -3.60 10.11 4.46
CA PRO A 48 -2.54 9.13 4.23
C PRO A 48 -3.14 7.79 3.83
N LEU A 49 -2.49 7.11 2.89
CA LEU A 49 -2.89 5.81 2.36
C LEU A 49 -1.69 4.89 2.36
N HIS A 50 -1.84 3.75 3.02
CA HIS A 50 -0.90 2.65 2.98
C HIS A 50 -1.35 1.64 1.93
N VAL A 51 -0.47 1.35 0.98
CA VAL A 51 -0.68 0.34 -0.06
C VAL A 51 0.43 -0.68 0.04
N VAL A 52 0.08 -1.95 0.25
CA VAL A 52 1.02 -3.05 0.11
C VAL A 52 0.91 -3.58 -1.30
N ALA A 53 2.00 -3.51 -2.04
CA ALA A 53 2.10 -3.95 -3.42
C ALA A 53 3.17 -5.02 -3.55
N ALA A 54 2.86 -6.11 -4.26
CA ALA A 54 3.81 -7.16 -4.61
C ALA A 54 4.12 -7.08 -6.10
N TYR A 55 5.39 -7.22 -6.48
CA TYR A 55 5.81 -7.10 -7.87
C TYR A 55 6.30 -8.44 -8.40
N ASP A 56 5.59 -8.97 -9.39
CA ASP A 56 6.00 -10.13 -10.17
C ASP A 56 6.81 -9.66 -11.37
N ALA A 57 8.13 -9.82 -11.27
CA ALA A 57 9.07 -9.48 -12.35
C ALA A 57 8.98 -10.45 -13.54
N GLY A 58 8.44 -11.66 -13.35
CA GLY A 58 8.30 -12.65 -14.43
C GLY A 58 7.17 -12.29 -15.40
N GLU A 59 6.08 -11.73 -14.88
CA GLU A 59 4.93 -11.28 -15.69
C GLU A 59 4.87 -9.76 -15.91
N ASP A 60 5.80 -8.99 -15.33
CA ASP A 60 5.77 -7.51 -15.30
C ASP A 60 4.45 -6.98 -14.70
N ARG A 61 4.02 -7.57 -13.58
CA ARG A 61 2.74 -7.27 -12.92
C ARG A 61 2.93 -6.79 -11.50
N CYS A 62 2.25 -5.69 -11.18
CA CYS A 62 2.10 -5.21 -9.81
C CYS A 62 0.74 -5.65 -9.23
N HIS A 63 0.79 -6.39 -8.13
CA HIS A 63 -0.38 -6.87 -7.40
C HIS A 63 -0.61 -6.04 -6.16
N VAL A 64 -1.77 -5.39 -6.07
CA VAL A 64 -2.20 -4.74 -4.82
C VAL A 64 -2.67 -5.80 -3.85
N VAL A 65 -1.88 -6.02 -2.79
CA VAL A 65 -2.17 -7.00 -1.75
C VAL A 65 -3.24 -6.47 -0.81
N THR A 66 -3.09 -5.22 -0.36
CA THR A 66 -4.05 -4.52 0.48
C THR A 66 -3.83 -3.01 0.41
N ALA A 67 -4.88 -2.23 0.66
CA ALA A 67 -4.75 -0.83 0.98
C ALA A 67 -5.60 -0.46 2.20
N TYR A 68 -5.06 0.42 3.05
CA TYR A 68 -5.68 0.84 4.31
C TYR A 68 -5.18 2.22 4.72
N ARG A 69 -5.93 2.89 5.60
CA ARG A 69 -5.49 4.15 6.22
C ARG A 69 -4.67 3.82 7.47
N PRO A 70 -3.48 4.42 7.68
CA PRO A 70 -2.70 4.17 8.89
C PRO A 70 -3.44 4.66 10.14
N SER A 71 -3.20 3.99 11.27
CA SER A 71 -3.74 4.35 12.59
C SER A 71 -2.63 4.95 13.46
N ALA A 72 -2.96 5.97 14.25
CA ALA A 72 -2.05 6.61 15.21
C ALA A 72 -1.57 5.67 16.31
N GLU A 73 -2.27 4.55 16.52
CA GLU A 73 -1.88 3.49 17.46
C GLU A 73 -0.67 2.70 16.95
N ARG A 74 -0.53 2.57 15.62
CA ARG A 74 0.48 1.73 14.97
C ARG A 74 1.63 2.52 14.36
N PHE A 75 1.40 3.79 14.06
CA PHE A 75 2.37 4.67 13.41
C PHE A 75 2.53 5.99 14.18
N HIS A 76 3.70 6.59 14.03
CA HIS A 76 3.97 7.96 14.48
C HIS A 76 3.24 8.98 13.60
N GLU A 77 3.29 10.25 13.97
CA GLU A 77 2.61 11.35 13.27
C GLU A 77 3.09 11.55 11.82
N ASP A 78 4.26 11.03 11.49
CA ASP A 78 4.78 10.98 10.11
C ASP A 78 4.04 9.97 9.21
N TRP A 79 3.23 9.09 9.81
CA TRP A 79 2.56 7.94 9.18
C TRP A 79 3.48 6.91 8.53
N LYS A 80 4.81 7.06 8.68
CA LYS A 80 5.83 6.19 8.07
C LYS A 80 6.42 5.24 9.10
N THR A 81 6.75 5.79 10.27
CA THR A 81 7.48 5.09 11.31
C THR A 81 6.49 4.33 12.18
N ARG A 82 6.72 3.03 12.39
CA ARG A 82 5.91 2.23 13.32
C ARG A 82 6.25 2.57 14.77
N ARG A 83 5.25 2.52 15.64
CA ARG A 83 5.41 2.58 17.09
C ARG A 83 5.88 1.25 17.67
#